data_AF-A0A7W7MHP8-F1
#
_entry.id   AF-A0A7W7MHP8-F1
#
_cell.length_a   1.000
_cell.length_b   1.000
_cell.length_c   1.000
_cell.angle_alpha   90.00
_cell.angle_beta   90.00
_cell.angle_gamma   90.00
#
_symmetry.space_group_name_H-M   'P 1'
#
loop_
_entity.id
_entity.type
_entity.pdbx_description
1 polymer ?
#
loop_
_entity_poly.entity_id
_entity_poly.type
_entity_poly.pdbx_seq_one_letter_code
_entity_poly.pdbx_strand_id
1 'polypeptide(L)'
;MNFLTPGKRREAAALIRRGVSFSLSQSFDANGPQKGWRRRTNPVHTMLDTGTLHHTEIAAIATDTWGFEVRPNEFDDAFQPLHQVSIPHIGLFIAEMWDLDALALDCASDGVYEFWLTAAPLPITGAVGSPVNPIAVK
;
A
#
# COMPACT_ATOMS: atom_id res chain seq x y z
N MET A 1 -4.70 15.18 -8.39
CA MET A 1 -3.65 16.07 -7.83
C MET A 1 -2.50 15.22 -7.35
N ASN A 2 -1.24 15.69 -7.45
CA ASN A 2 -0.09 15.01 -6.85
C ASN A 2 0.35 15.79 -5.60
N PHE A 3 0.05 15.25 -4.42
CA PHE A 3 0.39 15.87 -3.13
C PHE A 3 1.86 15.64 -2.72
N LEU A 4 2.66 14.92 -3.52
CA LEU A 4 4.07 14.61 -3.23
C LEU A 4 5.01 15.76 -3.63
N THR A 5 4.83 16.91 -3.00
CA THR A 5 5.66 18.10 -3.22
C THR A 5 7.09 17.94 -2.67
N PRO A 6 8.07 18.74 -3.12
CA PRO A 6 9.40 18.77 -2.50
C PRO A 6 9.36 19.08 -0.99
N GLY A 7 8.38 19.88 -0.54
CA GLY A 7 8.16 20.17 0.88
C GLY A 7 7.78 18.91 1.67
N LYS A 8 6.79 18.16 1.19
CA LYS A 8 6.38 16.87 1.78
C LYS A 8 7.52 15.86 1.78
N ARG A 9 8.38 15.88 0.76
CA ARG A 9 9.58 15.04 0.74
C ARG A 9 10.56 15.41 1.85
N ARG A 10 10.78 16.70 2.12
CA ARG A 10 11.63 17.13 3.24
C ARG A 10 11.03 16.79 4.60
N GLU A 11 9.72 16.99 4.76
CA GLU A 11 9.00 16.63 5.99
C GLU A 11 9.15 15.15 6.31
N ALA A 12 8.89 14.28 5.34
CA ALA A 12 9.01 12.84 5.56
C ALA A 12 10.47 12.41 5.77
N ALA A 13 11.46 13.03 5.12
CA ALA A 13 12.87 12.75 5.38
C ALA A 13 13.28 13.13 6.82
N ALA A 14 12.68 14.18 7.40
CA ALA A 14 12.93 14.59 8.77
C ALA A 14 12.33 13.63 9.83
N LEU A 15 11.48 12.67 9.42
CA LEU A 15 10.97 11.62 10.32
C LEU A 15 12.03 10.57 10.65
N ILE A 16 13.08 10.44 9.84
CA ILE A 16 14.16 9.47 10.04
C ILE A 16 14.97 9.87 11.28
N ARG A 17 14.96 9.02 12.30
CA ARG A 17 15.65 9.20 13.59
C ARG A 17 16.69 8.11 13.87
N ARG A 18 16.44 6.88 13.41
CA ARG A 18 17.25 5.70 13.73
C ARG A 18 18.19 5.28 12.60
N GLY A 19 17.85 5.63 11.35
CA GLY A 19 18.59 5.21 10.17
C GLY A 19 18.42 3.73 9.83
N VAL A 20 17.31 3.11 10.26
CA VAL A 20 17.02 1.70 9.96
C VAL A 20 16.09 1.61 8.74
N SER A 21 16.32 0.62 7.89
CA SER A 21 15.51 0.38 6.70
C SER A 21 14.78 -0.95 6.75
N PHE A 22 13.53 -0.95 6.29
CA PHE A 22 12.69 -2.13 6.16
C PHE A 22 12.33 -2.29 4.68
N SER A 23 12.74 -3.41 4.09
CA SER A 23 12.23 -3.83 2.79
C SER A 23 10.80 -4.30 2.98
N LEU A 24 9.87 -3.73 2.20
CA LEU A 24 8.47 -4.11 2.16
C LEU A 24 8.14 -4.95 0.91
N SER A 25 9.18 -5.37 0.19
CA SER A 25 9.06 -6.25 -0.97
C SER A 25 8.87 -7.69 -0.56
N GLN A 26 7.99 -8.38 -1.27
CA GLN A 26 7.93 -9.84 -1.23
C GLN A 26 9.20 -10.44 -1.81
N SER A 27 9.67 -11.54 -1.20
CA SER A 27 10.78 -12.32 -1.77
C SER A 27 10.35 -13.02 -3.05
N PHE A 28 11.04 -12.75 -4.16
CA PHE A 28 10.88 -13.48 -5.42
C PHE A 28 11.90 -14.62 -5.54
N ASP A 29 11.96 -15.47 -4.52
CA ASP A 29 12.74 -16.72 -4.58
C ASP A 29 11.91 -17.89 -5.10
N ALA A 30 12.55 -19.03 -5.35
CA ALA A 30 11.91 -20.25 -5.85
C ALA A 30 10.83 -20.81 -4.90
N ASN A 31 10.79 -20.37 -3.65
CA ASN A 31 9.81 -20.73 -2.64
C ASN A 31 8.83 -19.57 -2.36
N GLY A 32 8.85 -18.52 -3.18
CA GLY A 32 8.21 -17.23 -2.96
C GLY A 32 6.74 -17.31 -2.55
N PRO A 33 6.17 -16.22 -2.00
CA PRO A 33 4.85 -16.25 -1.38
C PRO A 33 3.72 -16.50 -2.40
N GLN A 34 3.97 -16.33 -3.70
CA GLN A 34 3.03 -16.68 -4.77
C GLN A 34 2.98 -18.19 -5.04
N LYS A 35 2.36 -18.94 -4.12
CA LYS A 35 1.89 -20.33 -4.37
C LYS A 35 0.47 -20.37 -4.98
N GLY A 36 0.12 -19.41 -5.84
CA GLY A 36 -1.26 -19.05 -6.18
C GLY A 36 -2.21 -20.20 -6.58
N TRP A 37 -3.29 -20.39 -5.80
CA TRP A 37 -4.72 -20.20 -6.15
C TRP A 37 -5.62 -20.93 -5.11
N ARG A 38 -6.53 -20.21 -4.44
CA ARG A 38 -7.43 -20.65 -3.33
C ARG A 38 -6.80 -21.01 -1.96
N ARG A 39 -5.88 -20.23 -1.38
CA ARG A 39 -5.53 -20.42 0.08
C ARG A 39 -4.76 -19.29 0.80
N ARG A 40 -5.25 -18.04 0.70
CA ARG A 40 -5.17 -17.07 1.80
C ARG A 40 -6.55 -16.42 1.94
N THR A 41 -7.08 -16.39 3.15
CA THR A 41 -8.32 -15.70 3.49
C THR A 41 -7.98 -14.22 3.62
N ASN A 42 -8.61 -13.34 2.84
CA ASN A 42 -8.44 -11.90 3.04
C ASN A 42 -8.94 -11.54 4.46
N PRO A 43 -8.28 -10.62 5.17
CA PRO A 43 -8.87 -9.96 6.33
C PRO A 43 -10.24 -9.40 5.94
N VAL A 44 -11.26 -9.69 6.74
CA VAL A 44 -12.59 -9.08 6.58
C VAL A 44 -12.51 -7.69 7.19
N HIS A 45 -12.14 -6.70 6.39
CA HIS A 45 -12.23 -5.30 6.78
C HIS A 45 -13.59 -4.75 6.33
N THR A 46 -14.56 -4.67 7.24
CA THR A 46 -15.85 -4.04 6.91
C THR A 46 -15.59 -2.55 6.64
N MET A 47 -15.60 -2.17 5.36
CA MET A 47 -15.51 -0.78 4.94
C MET A 47 -16.90 -0.17 5.05
N LEU A 48 -17.12 0.61 6.11
CA LEU A 48 -18.41 1.25 6.37
C LEU A 48 -18.58 2.59 5.63
N ASP A 49 -17.51 3.16 5.08
CA ASP A 49 -17.52 4.47 4.41
C ASP A 49 -16.38 4.60 3.39
N THR A 50 -16.71 4.99 2.15
CA THR A 50 -15.75 5.26 1.06
C THR A 50 -15.45 6.75 0.89
N GLY A 51 -16.23 7.64 1.52
CA GLY A 51 -16.11 9.09 1.37
C GLY A 51 -14.93 9.70 2.14
N THR A 52 -14.52 9.09 3.25
CA THR A 52 -13.45 9.62 4.11
C THR A 52 -12.08 9.62 3.44
N LEU A 53 -11.78 8.66 2.57
CA LEU A 53 -10.46 8.55 1.94
C LEU A 53 -10.09 9.79 1.13
N HIS A 54 -11.05 10.35 0.38
CA HIS A 54 -10.81 11.57 -0.39
C HIS A 54 -10.45 12.77 0.51
N HIS A 55 -11.07 12.87 1.70
CA HIS A 55 -10.81 13.96 2.65
C HIS A 55 -9.43 13.92 3.30
N THR A 56 -8.76 12.75 3.28
CA THR A 56 -7.43 12.62 3.88
C THR A 56 -6.31 13.16 2.99
N GLU A 57 -6.59 13.44 1.71
CA GLU A 57 -5.62 13.91 0.71
C GLU A 57 -4.38 12.99 0.57
N ILE A 58 -4.52 11.71 0.93
CA ILE A 58 -3.45 10.71 0.74
C ILE A 58 -3.17 10.49 -0.74
N ALA A 59 -1.91 10.28 -1.08
CA ALA A 59 -1.49 10.01 -2.46
C ALA A 59 -1.65 8.53 -2.86
N ALA A 60 -1.58 7.62 -1.89
CA ALA A 60 -1.63 6.17 -2.12
C ALA A 60 -2.08 5.41 -0.86
N ILE A 61 -2.56 4.20 -1.06
CA ILE A 61 -2.77 3.19 0.00
C ILE A 61 -2.03 1.90 -0.36
N ALA A 62 -1.44 1.25 0.63
CA ALA A 62 -0.72 -0.01 0.48
C ALA A 62 -1.24 -1.04 1.48
N THR A 63 -1.33 -2.30 1.06
CA THR A 63 -1.78 -3.43 1.89
C THR A 63 -0.87 -4.64 1.73
N ASP A 64 -0.87 -5.51 2.73
CA ASP A 64 -0.23 -6.83 2.71
C ASP A 64 -1.13 -7.94 2.14
N THR A 65 -2.31 -7.55 1.64
CA THR A 65 -3.33 -8.43 1.08
C THR A 65 -3.29 -8.45 -0.44
N TRP A 66 -3.98 -9.44 -1.02
CA TRP A 66 -4.34 -9.42 -2.43
C TRP A 66 -5.75 -8.85 -2.57
N GLY A 67 -5.86 -7.63 -3.12
CA GLY A 67 -7.05 -6.81 -2.96
C GLY A 67 -6.91 -5.84 -1.78
N PHE A 68 -7.00 -4.55 -2.06
CA PHE A 68 -7.26 -3.52 -1.04
C PHE A 68 -8.63 -3.71 -0.35
N GLU A 69 -9.60 -4.27 -1.06
CA GLU A 69 -10.97 -4.47 -0.58
C GLU A 69 -11.27 -5.89 -0.11
N VAL A 70 -12.35 -6.02 0.66
CA VAL A 70 -12.90 -7.32 1.06
C VAL A 70 -13.42 -8.08 -0.15
N ARG A 71 -13.15 -9.38 -0.16
CA ARG A 71 -13.64 -10.30 -1.16
C ARG A 71 -14.21 -11.57 -0.50
N PRO A 72 -15.43 -12.02 -0.88
CA PRO A 72 -16.35 -11.38 -1.83
C PRO A 72 -16.86 -10.02 -1.31
N ASN A 73 -17.15 -9.09 -2.23
CA ASN A 73 -17.76 -7.81 -1.88
C ASN A 73 -19.30 -7.94 -1.86
N GLU A 74 -20.01 -6.92 -1.38
CA GLU A 74 -21.47 -6.95 -1.17
C GLU A 74 -22.31 -6.66 -2.44
N PHE A 75 -21.67 -6.40 -3.58
CA PHE A 75 -22.34 -6.02 -4.83
C PHE A 75 -22.28 -7.16 -5.84
N ASP A 76 -23.45 -7.65 -6.26
CA ASP A 76 -23.56 -8.73 -7.23
C ASP A 76 -23.03 -8.34 -8.63
N ASP A 77 -23.15 -7.06 -9.00
CA ASP A 77 -22.84 -6.54 -10.34
C ASP A 77 -21.52 -5.76 -10.43
N ALA A 78 -20.72 -5.72 -9.36
CA ALA A 78 -19.47 -4.96 -9.34
C ALA A 78 -18.24 -5.82 -8.99
N PHE A 79 -17.30 -5.90 -9.95
CA PHE A 79 -15.98 -6.44 -9.69
C PHE A 79 -15.08 -5.35 -9.11
N GLN A 80 -14.70 -5.51 -7.85
CA GLN A 80 -13.82 -4.62 -7.12
C GLN A 80 -14.32 -3.15 -7.03
N PRO A 81 -15.52 -2.88 -6.46
CA PRO A 81 -16.11 -1.54 -6.39
C PRO A 81 -15.20 -0.48 -5.77
N LEU A 82 -14.38 -0.84 -4.78
CA LEU A 82 -13.49 0.13 -4.14
C LEU A 82 -12.36 0.56 -5.08
N HIS A 83 -11.85 -0.34 -5.92
CA HIS A 83 -10.87 0.00 -6.96
C HIS A 83 -11.49 0.95 -7.98
N GLN A 84 -12.73 0.68 -8.38
CA GLN A 84 -13.47 1.49 -9.34
C GLN A 84 -13.74 2.90 -8.83
N VAL A 85 -13.87 3.11 -7.51
CA VAL A 85 -13.96 4.47 -6.94
C VAL A 85 -12.59 5.09 -6.70
N SER A 86 -11.67 4.36 -6.07
CA SER A 86 -10.40 4.90 -5.62
C SER A 86 -9.49 5.33 -6.77
N ILE A 87 -9.38 4.53 -7.83
CA ILE A 87 -8.42 4.79 -8.90
C ILE A 87 -8.94 5.89 -9.85
N PRO A 88 -10.06 5.71 -10.57
CA PRO A 88 -10.47 6.69 -11.58
C PRO A 88 -11.24 7.89 -11.01
N HIS A 89 -11.93 7.77 -9.87
CA HIS A 89 -12.75 8.87 -9.33
C HIS A 89 -12.02 9.69 -8.27
N ILE A 90 -11.23 9.05 -7.39
CA ILE A 90 -10.44 9.75 -6.36
C ILE A 90 -9.02 10.07 -6.86
N GLY A 91 -8.48 9.28 -7.78
CA GLY A 91 -7.09 9.43 -8.25
C GLY A 91 -6.06 8.84 -7.28
N LEU A 92 -6.46 7.86 -6.47
CA LEU A 92 -5.62 7.19 -5.47
C LEU A 92 -4.83 6.04 -6.10
N PHE A 93 -3.52 5.96 -5.83
CA PHE A 93 -2.74 4.78 -6.15
C PHE A 93 -2.99 3.67 -5.13
N ILE A 94 -3.18 2.43 -5.60
CA ILE A 94 -3.31 1.25 -4.77
C ILE A 94 -2.06 0.38 -4.95
N ALA A 95 -1.45 -0.02 -3.83
CA ALA A 95 -0.40 -1.01 -3.79
C ALA A 95 -0.85 -2.22 -2.97
N GLU A 96 -0.51 -3.41 -3.45
CA GLU A 96 -0.98 -4.66 -2.86
C GLU A 96 0.20 -5.59 -2.63
N MET A 97 -0.01 -6.56 -1.74
CA MET A 97 0.95 -7.63 -1.45
C MET A 97 2.30 -7.12 -0.91
N TRP A 98 2.32 -6.04 -0.12
CA TRP A 98 3.54 -5.63 0.58
C TRP A 98 3.83 -6.54 1.76
N ASP A 99 5.11 -6.76 2.09
CA ASP A 99 5.51 -7.44 3.32
C ASP A 99 5.66 -6.40 4.45
N LEU A 100 4.78 -6.44 5.43
CA LEU A 100 4.72 -5.45 6.52
C LEU A 100 5.19 -6.00 7.86
N ASP A 101 5.53 -7.29 7.97
CA ASP A 101 5.71 -7.97 9.26
C ASP A 101 6.83 -7.35 10.10
N ALA A 102 8.00 -7.15 9.49
CA ALA A 102 9.17 -6.61 10.18
C ALA A 102 8.96 -5.14 10.61
N LEU A 103 8.35 -4.33 9.74
CA LEU A 103 8.04 -2.93 10.05
C LEU A 103 6.97 -2.84 11.14
N ALA A 104 5.92 -3.67 11.08
CA ALA A 104 4.85 -3.68 12.08
C ALA A 104 5.38 -4.03 13.47
N LEU A 105 6.28 -5.02 13.56
CA LEU A 105 6.91 -5.37 14.83
C LEU A 105 7.78 -4.23 15.38
N ASP A 106 8.55 -3.56 14.53
CA ASP A 106 9.38 -2.42 14.93
C ASP A 106 8.52 -1.25 15.42
N CYS A 107 7.47 -0.88 14.67
CA CYS A 107 6.52 0.17 15.06
C CYS A 107 5.79 -0.17 16.37
N ALA A 108 5.42 -1.43 16.59
CA ALA A 108 4.80 -1.85 17.85
C ALA A 108 5.77 -1.74 19.04
N SER A 109 7.08 -1.86 18.80
CA SER A 109 8.09 -1.79 19.86
C SER A 109 8.40 -0.36 20.32
N ASP A 110 8.33 0.63 19.41
CA ASP A 110 8.69 2.03 19.71
C ASP A 110 7.51 3.01 19.64
N GLY A 111 6.34 2.58 19.18
CA GLY A 111 5.14 3.39 19.02
C GLY A 111 5.21 4.40 17.86
N VAL A 112 6.20 4.29 16.97
CA VAL A 112 6.40 5.22 15.84
C VAL A 112 5.90 4.59 14.55
N TYR A 113 4.84 5.16 13.98
CA TYR A 113 4.18 4.67 12.76
C TYR A 113 4.34 5.59 11.54
N GLU A 114 5.09 6.69 11.70
CA GLU A 114 5.38 7.65 10.64
C GLU A 114 6.85 7.49 10.23
N PHE A 115 7.11 7.39 8.94
CA PHE A 115 8.44 7.13 8.39
C PHE A 115 8.58 7.65 6.97
N TRP A 116 9.83 7.76 6.50
CA TRP A 116 10.10 8.01 5.10
C TRP A 116 9.82 6.75 4.28
N LEU A 117 9.06 6.86 3.19
CA LEU A 117 8.74 5.74 2.31
C LEU A 117 9.20 6.04 0.88
N THR A 118 9.99 5.13 0.31
CA THR A 118 10.30 5.11 -1.13
C THR A 118 9.62 3.93 -1.78
N ALA A 119 8.75 4.17 -2.75
CA ALA A 119 8.05 3.12 -3.50
C ALA A 119 7.92 3.50 -4.99
N ALA A 120 9.06 3.86 -5.60
CA ALA A 120 9.07 4.27 -6.99
C ALA A 120 8.77 3.08 -7.92
N PRO A 121 7.80 3.19 -8.84
CA PRO A 121 7.52 2.15 -9.83
C PRO A 121 8.58 2.14 -10.93
N LEU A 122 8.71 1.01 -11.63
CA LEU A 122 9.42 0.96 -12.90
C LEU A 122 8.73 1.88 -13.93
N PRO A 123 9.49 2.69 -14.70
CA PRO A 123 8.94 3.64 -15.67
C PRO A 123 8.56 2.94 -16.98
N ILE A 124 7.45 2.20 -16.97
CA ILE A 124 6.98 1.41 -18.12
C ILE A 124 5.90 2.19 -18.87
N THR A 125 6.20 2.65 -20.08
CA THR A 125 5.24 3.38 -20.92
C THR A 125 4.02 2.52 -21.25
N GLY A 126 2.82 3.05 -20.98
CA GLY A 126 1.54 2.38 -21.28
C GLY A 126 1.11 1.33 -20.26
N ALA A 127 1.89 1.08 -19.21
CA ALA A 127 1.51 0.14 -18.16
C ALA A 127 0.40 0.70 -17.26
N VAL A 128 -0.46 -0.20 -16.77
CA VAL A 128 -1.57 0.10 -15.83
C VAL A 128 -1.20 -0.21 -14.38
N GLY A 129 0.03 -0.63 -14.14
CA GLY A 129 0.59 -1.01 -12.85
C GLY A 129 2.07 -1.35 -13.01
N SER A 130 2.81 -1.42 -11.91
CA SER A 130 4.25 -1.68 -11.94
C SER A 130 4.69 -2.34 -10.64
N PRO A 131 5.61 -3.32 -10.66
CA PRO A 131 6.25 -3.78 -9.45
C PRO A 131 7.06 -2.63 -8.83
N VAL A 132 7.11 -2.61 -7.50
CA VAL A 132 7.88 -1.67 -6.71
C VAL A 132 8.80 -2.45 -5.78
N ASN A 133 9.90 -1.82 -5.37
CA ASN A 133 10.68 -2.26 -4.22
C ASN A 133 10.49 -1.25 -3.09
N PRO A 134 9.42 -1.36 -2.28
CA PRO A 134 9.12 -0.35 -1.29
C PRO A 134 10.06 -0.48 -0.09
N ILE A 135 10.58 0.64 0.37
CA ILE A 135 11.48 0.72 1.52
C ILE A 135 10.95 1.78 2.48
N ALA A 136 10.68 1.38 3.72
CA ALA A 136 10.43 2.29 4.82
C ALA A 136 11.75 2.58 5.55
N VAL A 137 11.99 3.85 5.90
CA VAL A 137 13.17 4.29 6.65
C VAL A 137 12.72 5.04 7.90
N LYS A 138 13.15 4.54 9.06
CA LYS A 138 12.90 5.11 10.40
C LYS A 138 14.17 5.62 11.04
#